data_AF-A0A497E8J3-F1
#
_entry.id   AF-A0A497E8J3-F1
#
_cell.length_a   1.000
_cell.length_b   1.000
_cell.length_c   1.000
_cell.angle_alpha   90.00
_cell.angle_beta   90.00
_cell.angle_gamma   90.00
#
_symmetry.space_group_name_H-M   'P 1'
#
loop_
_entity.id
_entity.type
_entity.pdbx_description
1 polymer ?
#
loop_
_entity_poly.entity_id
_entity_poly.type
_entity_poly.pdbx_seq_one_letter_code
_entity_poly.pdbx_strand_id
1 'polypeptide(L)'
;MASGRLGTADLSAATITDVYTVPSSTLASVNISVCNRNASAVAIRIAVSDTAVTQGNDEFIEYGASIAGNGVLERTGIALDATKIVTVYSDTANVSVVVTGIEEAV
;
A
#
# COMPACT_ATOMS: atom_id res chain seq x y z
N MET A 1 6.69 2.32 -19.62
CA MET A 1 7.15 1.89 -18.28
C MET A 1 7.10 3.11 -17.39
N ALA A 2 6.16 3.17 -16.45
CA ALA A 2 6.15 4.22 -15.45
C ALA A 2 7.28 3.99 -14.42
N SER A 3 7.79 5.08 -13.85
CA SER A 3 8.76 5.04 -12.74
C SER A 3 8.56 6.24 -11.83
N GLY A 4 9.09 6.14 -10.61
CA GLY A 4 8.92 7.17 -9.58
C GLY A 4 7.70 6.87 -8.73
N ARG A 5 6.71 7.77 -8.69
CA ARG A 5 5.50 7.60 -7.87
C ARG A 5 4.38 6.97 -8.67
N LEU A 6 4.05 5.73 -8.34
CA LEU A 6 3.06 4.91 -9.03
C LEU A 6 1.66 5.09 -8.45
N GLY A 7 1.55 5.35 -7.14
CA GLY A 7 0.26 5.50 -6.47
C GLY A 7 0.36 6.30 -5.17
N THR A 8 -0.75 6.92 -4.77
CA THR A 8 -0.88 7.63 -3.49
C THR A 8 -2.30 7.57 -2.97
N ALA A 9 -2.46 7.52 -1.66
CA ALA A 9 -3.77 7.65 -1.01
C ALA A 9 -3.68 8.45 0.29
N ASP A 10 -4.74 9.18 0.62
CA ASP A 10 -5.03 9.64 1.97
C ASP A 10 -6.08 8.71 2.57
N LEU A 11 -5.69 7.90 3.55
CA LEU A 11 -6.54 6.85 4.07
C LEU A 11 -7.65 7.43 4.94
N SER A 12 -8.84 6.89 4.73
CA SER A 12 -10.00 7.08 5.61
C SER A 12 -10.03 6.01 6.68
N ALA A 13 -10.55 6.36 7.85
CA ALA A 13 -10.62 5.43 8.98
C ALA A 13 -11.42 4.17 8.62
N ALA A 14 -10.93 3.03 9.08
CA ALA A 14 -11.57 1.73 8.96
C ALA A 14 -11.98 1.32 7.53
N THR A 15 -11.26 1.80 6.52
CA THR A 15 -11.57 1.55 5.11
C THR A 15 -10.35 0.95 4.39
N ILE A 16 -10.56 -0.10 3.59
CA ILE A 16 -9.53 -0.63 2.68
C ILE A 16 -9.48 0.31 1.47
N THR A 17 -8.29 0.72 1.09
CA THR A 17 -8.07 1.62 -0.06
C THR A 17 -7.10 0.98 -1.04
N ASP A 18 -7.47 0.95 -2.31
CA ASP A 18 -6.58 0.57 -3.40
C ASP A 18 -5.63 1.74 -3.69
N VAL A 19 -4.33 1.53 -3.53
CA VAL A 19 -3.33 2.60 -3.67
C VAL A 19 -2.64 2.55 -5.03
N TYR A 20 -2.42 1.34 -5.56
CA TYR A 20 -1.79 1.13 -6.86
C TYR A 20 -2.22 -0.22 -7.43
N THR A 21 -2.51 -0.27 -8.74
CA THR A 21 -2.80 -1.50 -9.48
C THR A 21 -1.77 -1.65 -10.60
N VAL A 22 -1.12 -2.81 -10.67
CA VAL A 22 -0.15 -3.10 -11.73
C VAL A 22 -0.90 -3.22 -13.07
N PRO A 23 -0.50 -2.50 -14.13
CA PRO A 23 -1.07 -2.67 -15.46
C PRO A 23 -1.02 -4.13 -15.94
N SER A 24 -1.99 -4.54 -16.76
CA SER A 24 -2.16 -5.94 -17.17
C SER A 24 -1.04 -6.51 -18.05
N SER A 25 -0.16 -5.67 -18.58
CA SER A 25 0.97 -6.05 -19.45
C SER A 25 2.33 -5.69 -18.85
N THR A 26 2.41 -5.60 -17.51
CA THR A 26 3.64 -5.22 -16.81
C THR A 26 3.86 -6.06 -15.55
N LEU A 27 5.12 -6.16 -15.12
CA LEU A 27 5.50 -6.47 -13.75
C LEU A 27 5.91 -5.18 -13.06
N ALA A 28 5.82 -5.12 -11.73
CA ALA A 28 6.28 -3.96 -10.97
C ALA A 28 7.18 -4.37 -9.80
N SER A 29 8.23 -3.58 -9.56
CA SER A 29 8.99 -3.62 -8.31
C SER A 29 8.72 -2.32 -7.55
N VAL A 30 8.16 -2.44 -6.35
CA VAL A 30 7.63 -1.30 -5.60
C VAL A 30 8.12 -1.24 -4.15
N ASN A 31 8.11 -0.01 -3.63
CA ASN A 31 8.26 0.32 -2.23
C ASN A 31 6.98 1.04 -1.77
N ILE A 32 6.52 0.72 -0.57
CA ILE A 32 5.29 1.24 0.03
C ILE A 32 5.68 1.98 1.31
N SER A 33 5.47 3.31 1.32
CA SER A 33 5.67 4.16 2.49
C SER A 33 4.32 4.56 3.06
N VAL A 34 4.12 4.30 4.36
CA VAL A 34 2.93 4.69 5.12
C VAL A 34 3.33 5.67 6.21
N CYS A 35 2.84 6.90 6.13
CA CYS A 35 3.16 7.98 7.06
C CYS A 35 1.93 8.31 7.92
N ASN A 36 2.06 8.13 9.22
CA ASN A 36 1.04 8.52 10.18
C ASN A 36 1.15 10.02 10.47
N ARG A 37 0.19 10.81 9.97
CA ARG A 37 0.16 12.26 10.20
C ARG A 37 -0.61 12.66 11.45
N ASN A 38 -1.05 11.68 12.24
CA ASN A 38 -1.67 11.90 13.53
C ASN A 38 -0.61 12.02 14.63
N ALA A 39 -0.94 12.72 15.70
CA ALA A 39 -0.11 12.78 16.91
C ALA A 39 -0.15 11.49 17.74
N SER A 40 -1.15 10.63 17.50
CA SER A 40 -1.37 9.36 18.19
C SER A 40 -0.98 8.17 17.31
N ALA A 41 -0.73 7.01 17.91
CA ALA A 41 -0.46 5.79 17.17
C ALA A 41 -1.70 5.30 16.38
N VAL A 42 -1.46 4.66 15.25
CA VAL A 42 -2.47 4.05 14.36
C VAL A 42 -2.12 2.60 14.06
N ALA A 43 -3.11 1.76 13.79
CA ALA A 43 -2.91 0.41 13.29
C ALA A 43 -3.15 0.36 11.77
N ILE A 44 -2.24 -0.31 11.04
CA ILE A 44 -2.35 -0.47 9.59
C ILE A 44 -2.30 -1.93 9.15
N ARG A 45 -2.80 -2.20 7.94
CA ARG A 45 -2.62 -3.46 7.23
C ARG A 45 -2.27 -3.17 5.78
N ILE A 46 -1.33 -3.91 5.23
CA ILE A 46 -0.92 -3.81 3.83
C ILE A 46 -1.05 -5.20 3.22
N ALA A 47 -1.68 -5.29 2.06
CA ALA A 47 -1.81 -6.53 1.32
C ALA A 47 -1.48 -6.33 -0.17
N VAL A 48 -1.11 -7.43 -0.81
CA VAL A 48 -1.02 -7.56 -2.26
C VAL A 48 -2.24 -8.35 -2.71
N SER A 49 -3.28 -7.63 -3.12
CA SER A 49 -4.61 -8.18 -3.32
C SER A 49 -4.93 -8.51 -4.77
N ASP A 50 -5.76 -9.54 -4.94
CA ASP A 50 -6.32 -9.93 -6.24
C ASP A 50 -7.61 -9.18 -6.57
N THR A 51 -8.34 -8.70 -5.55
CA THR A 51 -9.64 -8.04 -5.70
C THR A 51 -9.61 -6.62 -5.11
N ALA A 52 -10.15 -5.67 -5.86
CA ALA A 52 -10.29 -4.28 -5.44
C ALA A 52 -11.03 -4.16 -4.10
N VAL A 53 -10.56 -3.24 -3.24
CA VAL A 53 -11.16 -2.89 -1.94
C VAL A 53 -11.35 -4.11 -1.01
N THR A 54 -10.54 -5.15 -1.19
CA THR A 54 -10.62 -6.41 -0.44
C THR A 54 -9.22 -6.86 -0.01
N GLN A 55 -9.12 -7.54 1.13
CA GLN A 55 -7.87 -8.13 1.62
C GLN A 55 -8.14 -9.57 2.07
N GLY A 56 -7.64 -10.53 1.30
CA GLY A 56 -7.63 -11.95 1.64
C GLY A 56 -6.67 -12.23 2.80
N ASN A 57 -6.95 -13.28 3.57
CA ASN A 57 -6.16 -13.62 4.76
C ASN A 57 -4.71 -14.04 4.45
N ASP A 58 -4.46 -14.48 3.22
CA ASP A 58 -3.17 -14.90 2.67
C ASP A 58 -2.47 -13.80 1.85
N GLU A 59 -3.09 -12.62 1.70
CA GLU A 59 -2.57 -11.52 0.88
C GLU A 59 -1.74 -10.51 1.71
N PHE A 60 -1.77 -10.61 3.04
CA PHE A 60 -1.15 -9.63 3.92
C PHE A 60 0.38 -9.73 3.93
N ILE A 61 1.03 -8.61 3.67
CA ILE A 61 2.47 -8.41 3.92
C ILE A 61 2.73 -7.63 5.22
N GLU A 62 1.66 -7.04 5.80
CA GLU A 62 1.67 -6.40 7.10
C GLU A 62 0.26 -6.49 7.71
N TYR A 63 0.15 -6.90 8.98
CA TYR A 63 -1.16 -7.06 9.63
C TYR A 63 -1.19 -6.50 11.06
N GLY A 64 -1.96 -5.43 11.25
CA GLY A 64 -2.18 -4.84 12.58
C GLY A 64 -0.96 -4.15 13.15
N ALA A 65 -0.04 -3.70 12.28
CA ALA A 65 1.17 -3.01 12.72
C ALA A 65 0.84 -1.63 13.28
N SER A 66 1.42 -1.32 14.42
CA SER A 66 1.31 -0.01 15.05
C SER A 66 2.37 0.94 14.46
N ILE A 67 1.92 2.09 13.96
CA ILE A 67 2.79 3.22 13.62
C ILE A 67 2.60 4.29 14.69
N ALA A 68 3.66 4.65 15.40
CA ALA A 68 3.62 5.73 16.38
C ALA A 68 3.15 7.06 15.76
N GLY A 69 2.69 8.00 16.59
CA GLY A 69 2.33 9.34 16.14
C GLY A 69 3.49 10.02 15.41
N ASN A 70 3.21 10.65 14.26
CA ASN A 70 4.21 11.24 13.36
C ASN A 70 5.26 10.24 12.83
N GLY A 71 5.00 8.94 12.96
CA GLY A 71 5.90 7.87 12.52
C GLY A 71 5.67 7.41 11.09
N VAL A 72 6.56 6.54 10.63
CA VAL A 72 6.51 5.95 9.28
C VAL A 72 6.73 4.43 9.35
N LEU A 73 6.09 3.70 8.44
CA LEU A 73 6.38 2.31 8.13
C LEU A 73 6.70 2.18 6.64
N GLU A 74 7.79 1.50 6.32
CA GLU A 74 8.22 1.27 4.94
C GLU A 74 8.41 -0.22 4.66
N ARG A 75 7.82 -0.70 3.55
CA ARG A 75 8.11 -2.00 2.93
C ARG A 75 8.78 -1.76 1.58
N THR A 76 9.87 -2.45 1.29
CA THR A 76 10.67 -2.21 0.09
C THR A 76 10.95 -3.50 -0.66
N GLY A 77 11.15 -3.41 -1.98
CA GLY A 77 11.54 -4.56 -2.80
C GLY A 77 10.39 -5.56 -3.02
N ILE A 78 9.15 -5.08 -3.05
CA ILE A 78 7.99 -5.92 -3.31
C ILE A 78 7.87 -6.12 -4.82
N ALA A 79 7.96 -7.36 -5.27
CA ALA A 79 7.70 -7.74 -6.67
C ALA A 79 6.22 -8.06 -6.84
N LEU A 80 5.60 -7.50 -7.88
CA LEU A 80 4.17 -7.63 -8.16
C LEU A 80 3.96 -8.09 -9.61
N ASP A 81 3.14 -9.13 -9.79
CA ASP A 81 2.63 -9.55 -11.09
C ASP A 81 1.54 -8.61 -11.62
N ALA A 82 1.24 -8.76 -12.92
CA ALA A 82 0.21 -7.99 -13.59
C ALA A 82 -1.11 -8.07 -12.83
N THR A 83 -1.88 -6.97 -12.81
CA THR A 83 -3.19 -6.86 -12.17
C THR A 83 -3.22 -6.89 -10.64
N LYS A 84 -2.10 -7.19 -9.96
CA LYS A 84 -2.04 -7.10 -8.50
C LYS A 84 -2.29 -5.69 -7.99
N ILE A 85 -2.90 -5.61 -6.82
CA ILE A 85 -3.32 -4.35 -6.20
C ILE A 85 -2.62 -4.21 -4.86
N VAL A 86 -1.92 -3.09 -4.66
CA VAL A 86 -1.47 -2.69 -3.33
C VAL A 86 -2.66 -2.10 -2.60
N THR A 87 -3.18 -2.81 -1.61
CA THR A 87 -4.30 -2.36 -0.78
C THR A 87 -3.83 -2.05 0.63
N VAL A 88 -4.33 -0.95 1.19
CA VAL A 88 -3.95 -0.51 2.54
C VAL A 88 -5.19 -0.16 3.35
N TYR A 89 -5.20 -0.62 4.59
CA TYR A 89 -6.18 -0.28 5.61
C TYR A 89 -5.50 0.49 6.73
N SER A 90 -6.19 1.48 7.29
CA SER A 90 -5.86 2.05 8.59
C SER A 90 -7.09 2.11 9.49
N ASP A 91 -6.90 1.88 10.79
CA ASP A 91 -7.95 2.05 11.78
C ASP A 91 -8.39 3.52 11.95
N THR A 92 -7.54 4.46 11.54
CA THR A 92 -7.70 5.91 11.73
C THR A 92 -7.47 6.66 10.42
N ALA A 93 -8.11 7.82 10.26
CA ALA A 93 -7.88 8.69 9.10
C ALA A 93 -6.53 9.43 9.20
N ASN A 94 -6.20 10.23 8.18
CA ASN A 94 -5.00 11.07 8.10
C ASN A 94 -3.68 10.28 8.03
N VAL A 95 -3.71 9.13 7.35
CA VAL A 95 -2.51 8.33 7.09
C VAL A 95 -2.23 8.39 5.60
N SER A 96 -1.04 8.86 5.23
CA SER A 96 -0.65 8.95 3.83
C SER A 96 0.06 7.68 3.38
N VAL A 97 -0.33 7.14 2.24
CA VAL A 97 0.39 6.05 1.57
C VAL A 97 0.97 6.56 0.26
N VAL A 98 2.23 6.21 0.00
CA VAL A 98 2.89 6.46 -1.27
C VAL A 98 3.53 5.16 -1.76
N VAL A 99 3.14 4.73 -2.96
CA VAL A 99 3.77 3.62 -3.68
C VAL A 99 4.73 4.20 -4.70
N THR A 100 6.02 3.87 -4.56
CA THR A 100 7.06 4.24 -5.52
C THR A 100 7.66 3.00 -6.15
N GLY A 101 8.18 3.09 -7.36
CA GLY A 101 8.75 1.93 -8.01
C GLY A 101 9.00 2.11 -9.49
N ILE A 102 9.15 0.98 -10.16
CA ILE A 102 9.29 0.87 -11.60
C ILE A 102 8.34 -0.21 -12.11
N GLU A 103 7.79 0.01 -13.30
CA GLU A 103 7.09 -0.99 -14.09
C GLU A 103 8.00 -1.48 -15.22
N GLU A 104 7.96 -2.77 -15.53
CA GLU A 104 8.63 -3.39 -16.66
C GLU A 104 7.59 -4.06 -17.55
N ALA A 105 7.68 -3.86 -18.87
CA ALA A 105 6.77 -4.52 -19.81
C ALA A 105 7.10 -6.02 -19.91
N VAL A 106 6.05 -6.84 -20.03
CA VAL A 106 6.14 -8.29 -20.26
C VAL A 106 5.97 -8.63 -21.73
#